data_AF-A0A829CGG0-F1
#
_entry.id   AF-A0A829CGG0-F1
#
_cell.length_a   1.000
_cell.length_b   1.000
_cell.length_c   1.000
_cell.angle_alpha   90.00
_cell.angle_beta   90.00
_cell.angle_gamma   90.00
#
_symmetry.space_group_name_H-M   'P 1'
#
loop_
_entity.id
_entity.type
_entity.pdbx_description
1 polymer ?
#
loop_
_entity_poly.entity_id
_entity_poly.type
_entity_poly.pdbx_seq_one_letter_code
_entity_poly.pdbx_strand_id
1 'polypeptide(L)'
;MGADDTLRVEPAVMQGFAASLDGAAEHLAVQLAELDAQVGQMLGGWRGASGSAYGSAWELWHRGAGEVQLGLSMLAAAIAHAGAGYQHNETASAQVLREVGGG
;
A
#
# COMPACT_ATOMS: atom_id res chain seq x y z
N MET A 1 30.46 -17.57 -17.06
CA MET A 1 29.99 -16.19 -16.79
C MET A 1 28.68 -16.03 -17.55
N GLY A 2 27.47 -16.00 -17.01
CA GLY A 2 26.94 -16.10 -15.65
C GLY A 2 25.43 -16.09 -15.88
N ALA A 3 24.82 -17.25 -16.11
CA ALA A 3 23.38 -17.40 -16.36
C ALA A 3 22.56 -17.34 -15.06
N ASP A 4 23.10 -16.65 -14.05
CA ASP A 4 22.70 -16.75 -12.65
C ASP A 4 22.22 -15.41 -12.08
N ASP A 5 22.01 -14.41 -12.94
CA ASP A 5 21.39 -13.14 -12.58
C ASP A 5 19.95 -13.05 -13.12
N THR A 6 19.30 -14.21 -13.25
CA THR A 6 17.85 -14.25 -13.44
C THR A 6 17.24 -13.77 -12.13
N LEU A 7 16.79 -12.52 -12.10
CA LEU A 7 16.05 -11.93 -10.98
C LEU A 7 14.91 -12.89 -10.60
N ARG A 8 15.13 -13.76 -9.61
CA ARG A 8 14.12 -14.68 -9.10
C ARG A 8 13.15 -13.88 -8.26
N VAL A 9 12.14 -13.34 -8.93
CA VAL A 9 11.01 -12.73 -8.25
C VAL A 9 10.17 -13.85 -7.67
N GLU A 10 10.13 -13.96 -6.35
CA GLU A 10 9.25 -14.91 -5.66
C GLU A 10 7.84 -14.31 -5.56
N PRO A 11 6.84 -14.81 -6.32
CA PRO A 11 5.50 -14.21 -6.34
C PRO A 11 4.83 -14.25 -4.96
N ALA A 12 5.11 -15.27 -4.16
CA ALA A 12 4.61 -15.40 -2.80
C ALA A 12 5.10 -14.27 -1.88
N VAL A 13 6.37 -13.87 -2.00
CA VAL A 13 6.94 -12.76 -1.23
C VAL A 13 6.30 -11.44 -1.64
N MET A 14 6.07 -11.23 -2.94
CA MET A 14 5.37 -10.04 -3.43
C MET A 14 3.94 -9.94 -2.89
N GLN A 15 3.19 -11.04 -2.91
CA GLN A 15 1.82 -11.06 -2.36
C GLN A 15 1.81 -10.78 -0.85
N GLY A 16 2.75 -11.37 -0.09
CA GLY A 16 2.88 -11.10 1.33
C GLY A 16 3.21 -9.64 1.64
N PHE A 17 4.09 -9.03 0.84
CA PHE A 17 4.44 -7.62 0.98
C PHE A 17 3.27 -6.70 0.61
N ALA A 18 2.55 -7.01 -0.47
CA ALA A 18 1.34 -6.27 -0.86
C ALA A 18 0.29 -6.31 0.27
N ALA A 19 0.00 -7.49 0.83
CA ALA A 19 -0.94 -7.64 1.94
C ALA A 19 -0.48 -6.88 3.20
N SER A 20 0.83 -6.85 3.48
CA SER A 20 1.38 -6.10 4.62
C SER A 20 1.23 -4.59 4.43
N LEU A 21 1.48 -4.08 3.21
CA LEU A 21 1.29 -2.67 2.89
C LEU A 21 -0.18 -2.26 2.97
N ASP A 22 -1.08 -3.09 2.47
CA ASP A 22 -2.51 -2.81 2.48
C ASP A 22 -3.04 -2.77 3.92
N GLY A 23 -2.68 -3.76 4.75
CA GLY A 23 -3.02 -3.76 6.17
C GLY A 23 -2.44 -2.56 6.92
N ALA A 24 -1.24 -2.10 6.56
CA ALA A 24 -0.67 -0.87 7.12
C ALA A 24 -1.45 0.38 6.70
N ALA A 25 -1.91 0.45 5.44
CA ALA A 25 -2.72 1.54 4.93
C ALA A 25 -4.11 1.60 5.60
N GLU A 26 -4.76 0.45 5.78
CA GLU A 26 -6.02 0.33 6.52
C GLU A 26 -5.87 0.76 7.99
N HIS A 27 -4.83 0.25 8.66
CA HIS A 27 -4.55 0.62 10.04
C HIS A 27 -4.25 2.11 10.21
N LEU A 28 -3.53 2.71 9.26
CA LEU A 28 -3.30 4.15 9.21
C LEU A 28 -4.62 4.91 9.03
N ALA A 29 -5.50 4.48 8.13
CA ALA A 29 -6.79 5.12 7.90
C ALA A 29 -7.65 5.17 9.17
N VAL A 30 -7.68 4.07 9.94
CA VAL A 30 -8.39 4.01 11.22
C VAL A 30 -7.82 5.01 12.23
N GLN A 31 -6.49 5.05 12.38
CA GLN A 31 -5.84 5.99 13.30
C GLN A 31 -6.04 7.45 12.89
N LEU A 32 -6.02 7.76 11.59
CA LEU A 32 -6.28 9.11 11.09
C LEU A 32 -7.71 9.56 11.39
N ALA A 33 -8.70 8.68 11.19
CA ALA A 33 -10.09 8.97 11.51
C ALA A 33 -10.31 9.19 13.02
N GLU A 34 -9.65 8.39 13.86
CA GLU A 34 -9.72 8.56 15.31
C GLU A 34 -9.12 9.90 15.74
N LEU A 35 -7.96 10.26 15.18
CA LEU A 35 -7.29 11.52 15.51
C LEU A 35 -8.07 12.73 15.00
N ASP A 36 -8.67 12.66 13.81
CA ASP A 36 -9.54 13.72 13.28
C ASP A 36 -10.75 13.97 14.19
N ALA A 37 -11.38 12.91 14.70
CA ALA A 37 -12.46 13.03 15.67
C ALA A 37 -12.00 13.73 16.97
N GLN A 38 -10.83 13.36 17.50
CA GLN A 38 -10.28 13.97 18.72
C GLN A 38 -9.95 15.45 18.51
N VAL A 39 -9.32 15.80 17.38
CA VAL A 39 -8.98 17.19 17.06
C VAL A 39 -10.23 18.03 16.79
N GLY A 40 -11.24 17.46 16.12
CA GLY A 40 -12.54 18.10 15.93
C GLY A 40 -13.22 18.47 17.25
N GLN A 41 -13.19 17.56 18.24
CA GLN A 41 -13.73 17.84 19.58
C GLN A 41 -12.95 18.96 20.28
N MET A 42 -11.62 18.94 20.22
CA MET A 42 -10.77 19.98 20.80
C MET A 42 -11.06 21.36 20.18
N LEU A 43 -11.13 21.44 18.85
CA LEU A 43 -11.39 22.68 18.12
C LEU A 43 -12.80 23.23 18.35
N GLY A 44 -13.78 22.38 18.66
CA GLY A 44 -15.11 22.81 19.09
C GLY A 44 -15.09 23.68 20.36
N GLY A 45 -14.14 23.41 21.27
CA GLY A 45 -13.93 24.19 22.49
C GLY A 45 -12.92 25.34 22.35
N TRP A 46 -11.95 25.22 21.44
CA TRP A 46 -10.85 26.15 21.30
C TRP A 46 -11.06 27.14 20.15
N ARG A 47 -11.53 28.34 20.50
CA ARG A 47 -11.85 29.43 19.56
C ARG A 47 -10.86 30.60 19.65
N GLY A 48 -10.88 31.47 18.64
CA GLY A 48 -9.98 32.63 18.52
C GLY A 48 -8.87 32.40 17.50
N ALA A 49 -8.00 33.40 17.31
CA ALA A 49 -7.00 33.40 16.24
C ALA A 49 -6.07 32.17 16.26
N SER A 50 -5.69 31.69 17.45
CA SER A 50 -4.87 30.48 17.60
C SER A 50 -5.61 29.20 17.24
N GLY A 51 -6.89 29.07 17.61
CA GLY A 51 -7.72 27.94 17.22
C GLY A 51 -7.95 27.88 15.71
N SER A 52 -8.22 29.02 15.06
CA SER A 52 -8.34 29.09 13.60
C SER A 52 -7.04 28.75 12.87
N ALA A 53 -5.90 29.25 13.36
CA ALA A 53 -4.59 28.92 12.78
C ALA A 53 -4.26 27.43 12.92
N TYR A 54 -4.53 26.85 14.09
CA TYR A 54 -4.36 25.40 14.30
C TYR A 54 -5.30 24.59 13.40
N GLY A 55 -6.57 24.96 13.30
CA GLY A 55 -7.53 24.27 12.42
C GLY A 55 -7.09 24.26 10.95
N SER A 56 -6.57 25.39 10.46
CA SER A 56 -6.04 25.47 9.08
C SER A 56 -4.82 24.55 8.88
N ALA A 57 -3.91 24.52 9.86
CA ALA A 57 -2.76 23.62 9.84
C ALA A 57 -3.18 22.14 9.92
N TRP A 58 -4.20 21.84 10.72
CA TRP A 58 -4.79 20.52 10.87
C TRP A 58 -5.40 20.02 9.56
N GLU A 59 -6.21 20.83 8.88
CA GLU A 59 -6.80 20.46 7.58
C GLU A 59 -5.74 20.12 6.54
N LEU A 60 -4.67 20.92 6.47
CA LEU A 60 -3.55 20.65 5.56
C LEU A 60 -2.85 19.33 5.91
N TRP A 61 -2.57 19.11 7.19
CA TRP A 61 -1.94 17.89 7.66
C TRP A 61 -2.82 16.66 7.39
N HIS A 62 -4.11 16.71 7.70
CA HIS A 62 -5.05 15.60 7.54
C HIS A 62 -5.19 15.21 6.07
N ARG A 63 -5.25 16.19 5.17
CA ARG A 63 -5.21 15.94 3.72
C ARG A 63 -3.93 15.22 3.30
N GLY A 64 -2.77 15.72 3.72
CA GLY A 64 -1.48 15.10 3.39
C GLY A 64 -1.36 13.67 3.94
N ALA A 65 -1.89 13.42 5.14
CA ALA A 65 -1.93 12.08 5.72
C ALA A 65 -2.83 11.13 4.90
N GLY A 66 -3.97 11.61 4.41
CA GLY A 66 -4.81 10.88 3.47
C GLY A 66 -4.11 10.55 2.14
N GLU A 67 -3.30 11.48 1.61
CA GLU A 67 -2.49 11.24 0.40
C GLU A 67 -1.44 10.14 0.63
N VAL A 68 -0.81 10.07 1.81
CA VAL A 68 0.11 8.99 2.17
C VAL A 68 -0.60 7.64 2.25
N GLN A 69 -1.76 7.59 2.93
CA GLN A 69 -2.57 6.37 3.01
C GLN A 69 -2.97 5.86 1.62
N LEU A 70 -3.45 6.75 0.75
CA LEU A 70 -3.80 6.41 -0.63
C LEU A 70 -2.60 5.87 -1.40
N GLY A 71 -1.43 6.51 -1.27
CA GLY A 71 -0.20 6.06 -1.91
C GLY A 71 0.22 4.65 -1.49
N LEU A 72 0.08 4.33 -0.20
CA LEU A 72 0.37 2.98 0.32
C LEU A 72 -0.59 1.93 -0.27
N SER A 73 -1.90 2.21 -0.32
CA SER A 73 -2.88 1.31 -0.95
C SER A 73 -2.62 1.12 -2.45
N MET A 74 -2.24 2.18 -3.16
CA MET A 74 -1.86 2.08 -4.58
C MET A 74 -0.62 1.23 -4.79
N LEU A 75 0.40 1.37 -3.93
CA LEU A 75 1.61 0.55 -3.97
C LEU A 75 1.29 -0.92 -3.67
N ALA A 76 0.44 -1.20 -2.67
CA ALA A 76 -0.03 -2.55 -2.37
C ALA A 76 -0.68 -3.19 -3.61
N ALA A 77 -1.61 -2.48 -4.25
CA ALA A 77 -2.30 -2.97 -5.44
C ALA A 77 -1.35 -3.22 -6.62
N ALA A 78 -0.39 -2.32 -6.85
CA ALA A 78 0.60 -2.48 -7.92
C ALA A 78 1.49 -3.72 -7.71
N ILE A 79 1.91 -3.97 -6.47
CA ILE A 79 2.75 -5.13 -6.12
C ILE A 79 1.95 -6.43 -6.22
N ALA A 80 0.68 -6.44 -5.76
CA ALA A 80 -0.20 -7.59 -5.90
C ALA A 80 -0.44 -7.94 -7.38
N HIS A 81 -0.66 -6.93 -8.22
CA HIS A 81 -0.83 -7.11 -9.66
C HIS A 81 0.44 -7.67 -10.33
N ALA A 82 1.60 -7.12 -9.99
CA ALA A 82 2.87 -7.62 -10.49
C ALA A 82 3.12 -9.07 -10.07
N GLY A 83 2.87 -9.41 -8.79
CA GLY A 83 3.00 -10.78 -8.28
C GLY A 83 2.10 -11.78 -9.01
N ALA A 84 0.85 -11.40 -9.31
CA ALA A 84 -0.08 -12.24 -10.09
C ALA A 84 0.42 -12.46 -11.53
N GLY A 85 0.97 -11.43 -12.17
CA GLY A 85 1.58 -11.53 -13.50
C GLY A 85 2.76 -12.51 -13.55
N TYR A 86 3.65 -12.46 -12.55
CA TYR A 86 4.76 -13.40 -12.44
C TYR A 86 4.29 -14.84 -12.24
N GLN A 87 3.32 -15.07 -11.35
CA GLN A 87 2.77 -16.40 -11.11
C GLN A 87 2.12 -17.00 -12.36
N HIS A 88 1.41 -16.17 -13.14
CA HIS A 88 0.78 -16.61 -14.38
C HIS A 88 1.82 -17.04 -15.42
N ASN A 89 2.87 -16.24 -15.60
CA ASN A 89 3.95 -16.53 -16.55
C ASN A 89 4.72 -17.80 -16.19
N GLU A 90 5.01 -18.02 -14.91
CA GLU A 90 5.67 -19.24 -14.42
C GLU A 90 4.81 -20.48 -14.70
N THR A 91 3.50 -20.39 -14.44
CA THR A 91 2.57 -21.50 -14.67
C THR A 91 2.47 -21.87 -16.16
N ALA A 92 2.38 -20.86 -17.03
CA ALA A 92 2.34 -21.05 -18.48
C ALA A 92 3.66 -21.66 -19.00
N SER A 93 4.80 -21.15 -18.53
CA SER A 93 6.12 -21.67 -18.89
C SER A 93 6.30 -23.13 -18.44
N ALA A 94 5.89 -23.46 -17.22
CA ALA A 94 5.93 -24.83 -16.69
C ALA A 94 4.98 -25.80 -17.43
N GLN A 95 3.90 -25.31 -18.05
CA GLN A 95 3.06 -26.12 -18.93
C GLN A 95 3.75 -26.42 -20.26
N VAL A 96 4.30 -25.39 -20.92
CA VAL A 96 5.05 -25.54 -22.18
C VAL A 96 6.26 -26.45 -22.01
N LEU A 97 7.03 -26.32 -20.92
CA LEU A 97 8.16 -27.22 -20.66
C LEU A 97 7.73 -28.68 -20.47
N ARG A 98 6.58 -28.94 -19.84
CA ARG A 98 6.06 -30.31 -19.69
C ARG A 98 5.62 -30.90 -21.02
N GLU A 99 5.04 -30.09 -21.90
CA GLU A 99 4.65 -30.52 -23.24
C GLU A 99 5.86 -30.83 -24.12
N VAL A 100 6.93 -30.02 -24.04
CA VAL A 100 8.16 -30.23 -24.82
C VAL A 100 9.02 -31.38 -24.26
N GLY A 101 9.07 -31.56 -22.93
CA GLY A 101 9.86 -32.61 -22.30
C GLY A 101 9.19 -33.98 -22.22
N GLY A 102 7.89 -34.06 -22.55
CA GLY A 102 7.10 -35.29 -22.55
C GLY A 102 6.87 -35.92 -23.93
N GLY A 103 7.42 -35.34 -25.01
CA GLY A 103 7.42 -35.88 -26.38
C GLY A 103 8.78 -36.42 -26.78
#